data_AF-A0A146F0R2-F1
#
_entry.id   AF-A0A146F0R2-F1
#
_cell.length_a   1.000
_cell.length_b   1.000
_cell.length_c   1.000
_cell.angle_alpha   90.00
_cell.angle_beta   90.00
_cell.angle_gamma   90.00
#
_symmetry.space_group_name_H-M   'P 1'
#
loop_
_entity.id
_entity.type
_entity.pdbx_description
1 polymer ?
#
loop_
_entity_poly.entity_id
_entity_poly.type
_entity_poly.pdbx_seq_one_letter_code
_entity_poly.pdbx_strand_id
1 'polypeptide(L)'
;MDDIPRRVIMWVRVTDISGDPQRRHISLGEAFCKQILKRDFHAELHPSCYDHVHIPPDFDSDCPLKSVKQQLTAEDVAQIPHSVYLASCQNGELYVTGSS
;
A
#
# COMPACT_ATOMS: atom_id res chain seq x y z
N MET A 1 -13.64 -6.90 -19.23
CA MET A 1 -13.22 -5.50 -19.00
C MET A 1 -11.72 -5.55 -18.95
N ASP A 2 -11.03 -4.81 -19.80
CA ASP A 2 -9.58 -4.71 -19.74
C ASP A 2 -9.22 -4.15 -18.36
N ASP A 3 -8.66 -5.00 -17.48
CA ASP A 3 -8.18 -4.58 -16.17
C ASP A 3 -6.92 -3.75 -16.37
N ILE A 4 -7.12 -2.46 -16.66
CA ILE A 4 -6.04 -1.49 -16.73
C ILE A 4 -5.34 -1.54 -15.36
N PRO A 5 -4.02 -1.82 -15.32
CA PRO A 5 -3.28 -1.89 -14.06
C PRO A 5 -3.49 -0.62 -13.25
N ARG A 6 -3.99 -0.76 -12.02
CA ARG A 6 -4.21 0.37 -11.11
C ARG A 6 -3.06 0.46 -10.12
N ARG A 7 -2.38 1.60 -10.11
CA ARG A 7 -1.41 1.94 -9.09
C ARG A 7 -2.13 2.62 -7.92
N VAL A 8 -1.88 2.14 -6.72
CA VAL A 8 -2.44 2.70 -5.48
C VAL A 8 -1.29 3.17 -4.61
N ILE A 9 -1.35 4.42 -4.15
CA ILE A 9 -0.40 4.96 -3.17
C ILE A 9 -1.16 5.15 -1.86
N MET A 10 -0.65 4.52 -0.80
CA MET A 10 -1.23 4.61 0.53
C MET A 10 -0.24 5.26 1.49
N TRP A 11 -0.70 6.31 2.17
CA TRP A 11 0.01 6.88 3.31
C TRP A 11 -0.61 6.33 4.60
N VAL A 12 0.14 5.48 5.30
CA VAL A 12 -0.29 4.87 6.55
C VAL A 12 0.90 4.73 7.48
N ARG A 13 0.66 4.90 8.79
CA ARG A 13 1.62 4.51 9.81
C ARG A 13 1.52 3.00 10.01
N VAL A 14 2.42 2.26 9.40
CA VAL A 14 2.40 0.79 9.40
C VAL A 14 2.58 0.16 10.77
N THR A 15 3.20 0.87 11.73
CA THR A 15 3.31 0.40 13.12
C THR A 15 1.97 0.36 13.85
N ASP A 16 0.93 1.04 13.33
CA ASP A 16 -0.43 0.98 13.88
C ASP A 16 -1.16 -0.31 13.42
N ILE A 17 -0.55 -1.08 12.51
CA ILE A 17 -1.07 -2.38 12.05
C ILE A 17 -0.48 -3.46 12.96
N SER A 18 -1.35 -4.16 13.68
CA SER A 18 -0.95 -5.24 14.57
C SER A 18 -0.34 -6.42 13.80
N GLY A 19 0.59 -7.13 14.43
CA GLY A 19 1.18 -8.35 13.88
C GLY A 19 2.70 -8.24 13.68
N ASP A 20 3.26 -9.28 13.06
CA ASP A 20 4.68 -9.38 12.71
C ASP A 20 5.08 -8.21 11.79
N PRO A 21 6.07 -7.39 12.16
CA PRO A 21 6.63 -6.32 11.32
C PRO A 21 6.82 -6.73 9.85
N GLN A 22 7.32 -7.94 9.61
CA GLN A 22 7.58 -8.45 8.26
C GLN A 22 6.30 -8.75 7.47
N ARG A 23 5.13 -8.78 8.12
CA ARG A 23 3.82 -9.08 7.52
C ARG A 23 2.84 -7.91 7.55
N ARG A 24 3.16 -6.78 8.20
CA ARG A 24 2.23 -5.64 8.32
C ARG A 24 1.82 -5.06 6.97
N HIS A 25 2.74 -5.05 6.00
CA HIS A 25 2.43 -4.60 4.64
C HIS A 25 1.47 -5.55 3.90
N ILE A 26 1.54 -6.86 4.16
CA ILE A 26 0.58 -7.84 3.62
C ILE A 26 -0.78 -7.62 4.28
N SER A 27 -0.79 -7.45 5.61
CA SER A 27 -2.01 -7.21 6.38
C SER A 27 -2.71 -5.91 5.94
N LEU A 28 -1.94 -4.88 5.61
CA LEU A 28 -2.45 -3.65 5.00
C LEU A 28 -3.11 -3.93 3.65
N GLY A 29 -2.43 -4.68 2.78
CA GLY A 29 -2.94 -5.05 1.45
C GLY A 29 -4.24 -5.86 1.54
N GLU A 30 -4.30 -6.84 2.45
CA GLU A 30 -5.49 -7.63 2.77
C GLU A 30 -6.65 -6.74 3.25
N ALA A 31 -6.39 -5.86 4.22
CA ALA A 31 -7.39 -4.95 4.76
C ALA A 31 -7.92 -4.00 3.67
N PHE A 32 -7.04 -3.41 2.87
CA PHE A 32 -7.41 -2.51 1.79
C PHE A 32 -8.25 -3.22 0.71
N CYS A 33 -7.79 -4.37 0.22
CA CYS A 33 -8.51 -5.12 -0.82
C CYS A 33 -9.90 -5.53 -0.32
N LYS A 34 -9.98 -6.07 0.90
CA LYS A 34 -11.23 -6.54 1.47
C LYS A 34 -12.21 -5.40 1.75
N GLN A 35 -11.74 -4.32 2.38
CA GLN A 35 -12.61 -3.25 2.85
C GLN A 35 -12.95 -2.25 1.75
N ILE A 36 -12.00 -1.93 0.87
CA ILE A 36 -12.14 -0.87 -0.15
C ILE A 36 -12.47 -1.48 -1.52
N LEU A 37 -11.67 -2.43 -1.99
CA LEU A 37 -11.88 -3.04 -3.32
C LEU A 37 -12.94 -4.15 -3.32
N LYS A 38 -13.40 -4.59 -2.15
CA LYS A 38 -14.39 -5.68 -1.96
C LYS A 38 -13.96 -7.00 -2.62
N ARG A 39 -12.66 -7.30 -2.58
CA ARG A 39 -12.07 -8.57 -3.04
C ARG A 39 -10.93 -9.02 -2.14
N ASP A 40 -10.50 -10.27 -2.27
CA ASP A 40 -9.31 -10.76 -1.57
C ASP A 40 -8.02 -10.18 -2.16
N PHE A 41 -6.97 -10.18 -1.34
CA PHE A 41 -5.62 -9.79 -1.73
C PHE A 41 -4.90 -10.99 -2.32
N HIS A 42 -4.33 -10.84 -3.52
CA HIS A 42 -3.69 -11.91 -4.27
C HIS A 42 -2.17 -11.71 -4.30
N ALA A 43 -1.51 -12.19 -3.24
CA ALA A 43 -0.05 -12.09 -3.07
C ALA A 43 0.75 -13.06 -3.96
N GLU A 44 0.08 -14.03 -4.57
CA GLU A 44 0.69 -15.03 -5.45
C GLU A 44 0.57 -14.59 -6.91
N LEU A 45 1.64 -14.78 -7.68
CA LEU A 45 1.65 -14.49 -9.11
C LEU A 45 0.59 -15.31 -9.83
N HIS A 46 -0.53 -14.67 -10.18
CA HIS A 46 -1.60 -15.29 -10.95
C HIS A 46 -1.84 -14.51 -12.25
N PRO A 47 -1.98 -15.16 -13.42
CA PRO A 47 -2.08 -14.50 -14.72
C PRO A 47 -3.24 -13.51 -14.85
N SER A 48 -4.31 -13.71 -14.09
CA SER A 48 -5.51 -12.87 -14.14
C SER A 48 -5.59 -11.80 -13.06
N CYS A 49 -4.85 -11.92 -11.96
CA CYS A 49 -4.91 -10.95 -10.85
C CYS A 49 -3.72 -11.15 -9.91
N TYR A 50 -2.87 -10.13 -9.78
CA TYR A 50 -1.72 -10.15 -8.88
C TYR A 50 -1.57 -8.80 -8.20
N ASP A 51 -1.56 -8.80 -6.87
CA ASP A 51 -1.31 -7.61 -6.06
C ASP A 51 0.17 -7.55 -5.70
N HIS A 52 0.91 -6.73 -6.44
CA HIS A 52 2.31 -6.49 -6.13
C HIS A 52 2.46 -5.37 -5.10
N VAL A 53 3.13 -5.68 -3.98
CA VAL A 53 3.44 -4.69 -2.95
C VAL A 53 4.92 -4.35 -3.01
N HIS A 54 5.23 -3.06 -3.14
CA HIS A 54 6.60 -2.57 -3.14
C HIS A 54 6.96 -2.06 -1.74
N ILE A 55 7.68 -2.88 -0.96
CA ILE A 55 8.17 -2.50 0.38
C ILE A 55 9.68 -2.27 0.32
N PRO A 56 10.19 -1.11 0.79
CA PRO A 56 11.61 -0.91 0.96
C PRO A 56 12.25 -1.93 1.92
N PRO A 57 13.53 -2.26 1.75
CA PRO A 57 14.28 -2.96 2.79
C PRO A 57 14.21 -2.19 4.12
N ASP A 58 14.07 -2.89 5.23
CA ASP A 58 14.07 -2.31 6.59
C ASP A 58 12.99 -1.25 6.86
N PHE A 59 11.88 -1.31 6.11
CA PHE A 59 10.76 -0.37 6.19
C PHE A 59 10.12 -0.26 7.60
N ASP A 60 10.24 -1.31 8.40
CA ASP A 60 9.73 -1.40 9.78
C ASP A 60 10.87 -1.64 10.78
N SER A 61 12.09 -1.18 10.44
CA SER A 61 13.20 -1.20 11.38
C SER A 61 13.11 -0.02 12.36
N ASP A 62 13.69 -0.19 13.56
CA ASP A 62 13.83 0.89 14.54
C ASP A 62 14.66 2.08 14.00
N CYS A 63 15.46 1.84 12.96
CA CYS A 63 16.31 2.81 12.25
C CYS A 63 16.00 2.81 10.74
N PRO A 64 14.87 3.39 10.30
CA PRO A 64 14.43 3.30 8.91
C PRO A 64 15.51 3.82 7.95
N LEU A 65 15.98 2.96 7.05
CA LEU A 65 16.92 3.35 6.01
C LEU A 65 16.21 4.29 5.03
N LYS A 66 16.74 5.51 4.88
CA LYS A 66 16.35 6.44 3.81
C LYS A 66 16.98 5.98 2.48
N SER A 67 16.57 4.83 1.96
CA SER A 67 17.06 4.29 0.70
C SER A 67 16.24 4.80 -0.49
N VAL A 68 16.07 6.13 -0.58
CA VAL A 68 15.54 6.78 -1.78
C VAL A 68 16.69 7.55 -2.42
N LYS A 69 17.32 6.96 -3.44
CA LYS A 69 18.44 7.58 -4.17
C LYS A 69 18.03 8.86 -4.91
N GLN A 70 16.73 9.00 -5.20
CA GLN A 70 16.16 10.15 -5.88
C GLN A 70 14.68 10.26 -5.52
N GLN A 71 14.30 11.36 -4.89
CA GLN A 71 12.89 11.64 -4.56
C GLN A 71 12.25 12.24 -5.81
N LEU A 72 11.18 11.60 -6.31
CA LEU A 72 10.34 12.19 -7.34
C LEU A 72 9.74 13.49 -6.80
N THR A 73 9.69 14.54 -7.61
CA THR A 73 9.01 15.77 -7.19
C THR A 73 7.49 15.54 -7.14
N ALA A 74 6.76 16.46 -6.52
CA ALA A 74 5.30 16.40 -6.53
C ALA A 74 4.74 16.44 -7.97
N GLU A 75 5.39 17.19 -8.87
CA GLU A 75 5.03 17.24 -10.28
C GLU A 75 5.26 15.89 -10.96
N ASP A 76 6.40 15.24 -10.73
CA ASP A 76 6.70 13.92 -11.29
C ASP A 76 5.70 12.86 -10.83
N VAL A 77 5.33 12.89 -9.54
CA VAL A 77 4.31 11.98 -8.98
C VAL A 77 2.95 12.24 -9.62
N ALA A 78 2.55 13.50 -9.79
CA ALA A 78 1.26 13.88 -10.37
C ALA A 78 1.07 13.41 -11.83
N GLN A 79 2.16 13.21 -12.58
CA GLN A 79 2.10 12.69 -13.96
C GLN A 79 1.90 11.17 -14.04
N ILE A 80 2.08 10.45 -12.93
CA ILE A 80 1.89 9.01 -12.90
C ILE A 80 0.40 8.72 -12.68
N PRO A 81 -0.28 7.87 -13.48
CA PRO A 81 -1.65 7.47 -13.20
C PRO A 81 -1.70 6.62 -11.92
N HIS A 82 -2.28 7.14 -10.84
CA HIS A 82 -2.45 6.43 -9.58
C HIS A 82 -3.64 6.97 -8.77
N SER A 83 -4.13 6.17 -7.83
CA SER A 83 -5.10 6.61 -6.82
C SER A 83 -4.39 6.81 -5.48
N VAL A 84 -4.59 7.96 -4.84
CA VAL A 84 -4.00 8.29 -3.55
C VAL A 84 -5.01 8.10 -2.43
N TYR A 85 -4.60 7.40 -1.39
CA TYR A 85 -5.39 7.21 -0.20
C TYR A 85 -4.59 7.57 1.05
N LEU A 86 -5.24 8.31 1.95
CA LEU A 86 -4.78 8.47 3.32
C LEU A 86 -5.48 7.42 4.17
N ALA A 87 -4.73 6.65 4.95
CA ALA A 87 -5.29 5.60 5.78
C ALA A 87 -4.82 5.70 7.24
N SER A 88 -5.72 5.37 8.16
CA SER A 88 -5.47 5.27 9.60
C SER A 88 -5.99 3.91 10.08
N CYS A 89 -5.19 3.20 10.87
CA CYS A 89 -5.62 1.98 11.53
C CYS A 89 -6.00 2.32 12.97
N GLN A 90 -7.25 2.04 13.37
CA GLN A 90 -7.72 2.24 14.75
C GLN A 90 -8.44 0.97 15.22
N ASN A 91 -8.02 0.42 16.36
CA ASN A 91 -8.58 -0.82 16.91
C ASN A 91 -8.61 -2.01 15.91
N GLY A 92 -7.67 -2.07 14.97
CA GLY A 92 -7.62 -3.11 13.93
C GLY A 92 -8.51 -2.85 12.72
N GLU A 93 -9.18 -1.69 12.65
CA GLU A 93 -10.00 -1.27 11.53
C GLU A 93 -9.30 -0.20 10.69
N LEU A 94 -9.38 -0.31 9.36
CA LEU A 94 -8.68 0.56 8.43
C LEU A 94 -9.64 1.63 7.89
N TYR A 95 -9.42 2.86 8.31
CA TYR A 95 -10.15 4.03 7.84
C TYR A 95 -9.39 4.64 6.68
N VAL A 96 -10.02 4.73 5.50
CA VAL A 96 -9.37 5.19 4.28
C VAL A 96 -10.15 6.35 3.68
N THR A 97 -9.47 7.46 3.39
CA THR A 97 -10.03 8.59 2.64
C THR A 97 -9.27 8.76 1.32
N GLY A 98 -10.00 8.77 0.20
CA GLY A 98 -9.42 9.03 -1.11
C GLY A 98 -9.13 10.52 -1.30
N SER A 99 -7.94 10.85 -1.81
CA SER A 99 -7.65 12.17 -2.36
C SER A 99 -7.83 12.08 -3.87
N SER A 100 -8.75 12.88 -4.40
CA SER A 100 -8.90 13.13 -5.84
C SER A 100 -7.72 13.93 -6.39
#